data_AF-A0A085MAV5-F1
#
_entry.id   AF-A0A085MAV5-F1
#
_cell.length_a   1.000
_cell.length_b   1.000
_cell.length_c   1.000
_cell.angle_alpha   90.00
_cell.angle_beta   90.00
_cell.angle_gamma   90.00
#
_symmetry.space_group_name_H-M   'P 1'
#
loop_
_entity.id
_entity.type
_entity.pdbx_description
1 polymer ?
#
loop_
_entity_poly.entity_id
_entity_poly.type
_entity_poly.pdbx_seq_one_letter_code
_entity_poly.pdbx_strand_id
1 'polypeptide(L)'
;MFRLSCRTDTMISIVLLLSAIHLLICAGLPFWSCERSIILENNSEHEKEWARVVVDAVNEQTNVTRGNYFKLYTIEKLATIKKSCKTKAFFGVVVAETECLKPRIITPKTDSHCPHKKEPKFVQGNITVKENNGKPVKVFLASPLVVVYKVRKIA
;
A
#
# COMPACT_ATOMS: atom_id res chain seq x y z
N MET A 1 61.91 39.49 19.88
CA MET A 1 61.64 38.12 19.40
C MET A 1 60.38 37.63 20.11
N PHE A 2 59.21 37.77 19.48
CA PHE A 2 57.91 37.45 20.10
C PHE A 2 57.38 36.12 19.52
N ARG A 3 57.16 35.14 20.39
CA ARG A 3 56.51 33.87 20.04
C ARG A 3 54.98 34.06 20.09
N LEU A 4 54.36 34.16 18.91
CA LEU A 4 52.93 34.02 18.69
C LEU A 4 52.72 32.74 17.87
N SER A 5 52.63 31.57 18.53
CA SER A 5 52.25 30.31 17.87
C SER A 5 51.86 29.30 18.95
N CYS A 6 50.59 29.36 19.35
CA CYS A 6 49.93 28.31 20.16
C CYS A 6 48.39 28.44 20.12
N ARG A 7 47.82 29.52 19.58
CA ARG A 7 46.36 29.78 19.65
C ARG A 7 45.59 29.37 18.39
N THR A 8 46.26 29.14 17.27
CA THR A 8 45.64 28.75 16.00
C THR A 8 45.36 27.25 15.90
N ASP A 9 46.19 26.42 16.52
CA ASP A 9 46.06 24.95 16.44
C ASP A 9 44.78 24.43 17.13
N THR A 10 44.37 25.05 18.23
CA THR A 10 43.14 24.67 18.94
C THR A 10 41.87 25.13 18.22
N MET A 11 41.89 26.30 17.58
CA MET A 11 40.75 26.77 16.78
C MET A 11 40.53 25.90 15.53
N ILE A 12 41.61 25.48 14.87
CA ILE A 12 41.53 24.57 13.71
C ILE A 12 40.98 23.21 14.13
N SER A 13 41.43 22.67 15.28
CA SER A 13 40.97 21.38 15.78
C SER A 13 39.48 21.35 16.12
N ILE A 14 38.91 22.44 16.67
CA ILE A 14 37.49 22.53 17.01
C ILE A 14 36.62 22.65 15.75
N VAL A 15 37.07 23.41 14.75
CA VAL A 15 36.35 23.57 13.47
C VAL A 15 36.29 22.25 12.69
N LEU A 16 37.37 21.46 12.71
CA LEU A 16 37.39 20.12 12.10
C LEU A 16 36.45 19.15 12.83
N LEU A 17 36.34 19.25 14.15
CA LEU A 17 35.47 18.40 14.95
C LEU A 17 33.99 18.71 14.72
N LEU A 18 33.63 20.00 14.67
CA LEU A 18 32.25 20.45 14.40
C LEU A 18 31.77 20.12 12.99
N SER A 19 32.66 20.20 12.00
CA SER A 19 32.35 19.83 10.61
C SER A 19 32.18 18.31 10.45
N ALA A 20 32.98 17.49 11.13
CA ALA A 20 32.80 16.04 11.18
C ALA A 20 31.46 15.64 11.82
N ILE A 21 31.08 16.29 12.92
CA ILE A 21 29.77 16.06 13.56
C ILE A 21 28.62 16.47 12.64
N HIS A 22 28.73 17.60 11.93
CA HIS A 22 27.72 18.02 10.95
C HIS A 22 27.55 16.99 9.82
N LEU A 23 28.64 16.44 9.29
CA LEU A 23 28.58 15.40 8.25
C LEU A 23 27.90 14.12 8.77
N LEU A 24 28.19 13.72 10.02
CA LEU A 24 27.56 12.56 10.66
C LEU A 24 26.05 12.76 10.89
N ILE A 25 25.64 13.96 11.34
CA ILE A 25 24.22 14.29 11.55
C ILE A 25 23.49 14.36 10.21
N CYS A 26 24.08 14.97 9.18
CA CYS A 26 23.47 15.11 7.86
C CYS A 26 23.30 13.75 7.16
N ALA A 27 24.21 12.80 7.39
CA ALA A 27 24.07 11.42 6.90
C ALA A 27 23.05 10.59 7.71
N GLY A 28 22.82 10.89 8.99
CA GLY A 28 21.87 10.19 9.87
C GLY A 28 20.41 10.68 9.79
N LEU A 29 20.20 11.96 9.48
CA LEU A 29 18.87 12.58 9.32
C LEU A 29 17.93 11.93 8.29
N PRO A 30 18.37 11.47 7.10
CA PRO A 30 17.48 10.79 6.16
C PRO A 30 17.04 9.40 6.66
N PHE A 31 17.86 8.72 7.47
CA PHE A 31 17.48 7.44 8.08
C PHE A 31 16.38 7.61 9.14
N TRP A 32 16.49 8.64 9.99
CA TRP A 32 15.50 8.92 11.06
C TRP A 32 14.15 9.44 10.52
N SER A 33 14.17 10.21 9.42
CA SER A 33 12.95 10.76 8.81
C SER A 33 12.01 9.67 8.26
N CYS A 34 12.56 8.51 7.89
CA CYS A 34 11.79 7.38 7.39
C CYS A 34 11.25 6.45 8.47
N GLU A 35 11.77 6.52 9.70
CA GLU A 35 11.30 5.72 10.82
C GLU A 35 10.07 6.36 11.49
N ARG A 36 10.01 7.70 11.52
CA ARG A 36 8.92 8.46 12.14
C ARG A 36 7.64 8.54 11.29
N SER A 37 7.71 8.27 9.99
CA SER A 37 6.56 8.30 9.07
C SER A 37 5.71 7.02 9.08
N ILE A 38 5.98 6.08 10.00
CA ILE A 38 5.35 4.74 10.06
C ILE A 38 4.33 4.62 11.21
N ILE A 39 4.13 5.68 11.99
CA ILE A 39 3.16 5.73 13.08
C ILE A 39 2.07 6.72 12.65
N LEU A 40 0.80 6.27 12.63
CA LEU A 40 -0.38 6.90 12.00
C LEU A 40 -0.36 6.76 10.47
N GLU A 41 -1.14 5.90 9.81
CA GLU A 41 -2.56 5.62 10.01
C GLU A 41 -2.86 4.14 9.69
N ASN A 42 -3.53 3.45 10.60
CA ASN A 42 -4.21 2.20 10.30
C ASN A 42 -5.48 2.50 9.48
N ASN A 43 -5.32 2.97 8.24
CA ASN A 43 -6.43 3.44 7.42
C ASN A 43 -7.05 2.29 6.61
N SER A 44 -8.00 1.60 7.25
CA SER A 44 -8.88 0.63 6.59
C SER A 44 -9.58 1.18 5.33
N GLU A 45 -9.70 2.51 5.19
CA GLU A 45 -10.25 3.15 3.99
C GLU A 45 -9.31 3.08 2.78
N HIS A 46 -8.00 3.20 2.99
CA HIS A 46 -7.02 3.10 1.90
C HIS A 46 -6.93 1.68 1.36
N GLU A 47 -7.04 0.68 2.23
CA GLU A 47 -7.09 -0.73 1.82
C GLU A 47 -8.30 -1.02 0.92
N LYS A 48 -9.48 -0.46 1.27
CA LYS A 48 -10.69 -0.55 0.43
C LYS A 48 -10.51 0.13 -0.92
N GLU A 49 -9.81 1.25 -0.97
CA GLU A 49 -9.51 1.95 -2.23
C GLU A 49 -8.64 1.08 -3.14
N TRP A 50 -7.59 0.47 -2.59
CA TRP A 50 -6.70 -0.41 -3.37
C TRP A 50 -7.42 -1.67 -3.86
N ALA A 51 -8.35 -2.20 -3.06
CA ALA A 51 -9.18 -3.33 -3.43
C ALA A 51 -10.09 -3.06 -4.64
N ARG A 52 -10.41 -1.78 -4.94
CA ARG A 52 -11.22 -1.41 -6.12
C ARG A 52 -10.60 -1.90 -7.42
N VAL A 53 -9.27 -1.95 -7.51
CA VAL A 53 -8.55 -2.48 -8.69
C VAL A 53 -9.00 -3.90 -9.01
N VAL A 54 -9.23 -4.74 -7.99
CA VAL A 54 -9.72 -6.11 -8.19
C VAL A 54 -11.21 -6.13 -8.49
N VAL A 55 -12.01 -5.29 -7.82
CA VAL A 55 -13.45 -5.17 -8.09
C VAL A 55 -13.70 -4.77 -9.55
N ASP A 56 -13.02 -3.74 -10.04
CA ASP A 56 -13.14 -3.24 -11.40
C ASP A 56 -12.65 -4.30 -12.40
N ALA A 57 -11.48 -4.91 -12.17
CA ALA A 57 -10.96 -5.97 -13.04
C ALA A 57 -11.89 -7.19 -13.12
N VAL A 58 -12.48 -7.63 -12.00
CA VAL A 58 -13.49 -8.69 -12.01
C VAL A 58 -14.70 -8.22 -12.79
N ASN A 59 -15.16 -7.00 -12.57
CA ASN A 59 -16.36 -6.50 -13.20
C ASN A 59 -16.24 -6.23 -14.71
N GLU A 60 -15.04 -6.03 -15.23
CA GLU A 60 -14.78 -5.92 -16.67
C GLU A 60 -14.71 -7.29 -17.37
N GLN A 61 -14.44 -8.38 -16.63
CA GLN A 61 -14.32 -9.72 -17.22
C GLN A 61 -15.67 -10.40 -17.46
N THR A 62 -16.11 -10.37 -18.72
CA THR A 62 -17.36 -10.98 -19.18
C THR A 62 -17.46 -12.50 -18.95
N ASN A 63 -16.34 -13.23 -18.89
CA ASN A 63 -16.33 -14.67 -18.65
C ASN A 63 -16.62 -15.03 -17.19
N VAL A 64 -16.27 -14.15 -16.24
CA VAL A 64 -16.41 -14.38 -14.81
C VAL A 64 -17.76 -13.86 -14.31
N THR A 65 -18.29 -12.80 -14.93
CA THR A 65 -19.40 -12.02 -14.38
C THR A 65 -20.65 -11.97 -15.26
N ARG A 66 -20.98 -13.04 -15.99
CA ARG A 66 -22.22 -13.06 -16.79
C ARG A 66 -23.42 -12.89 -15.86
N GLY A 67 -24.05 -11.72 -15.90
CA GLY A 67 -25.27 -11.41 -15.14
C GLY A 67 -25.08 -10.35 -14.07
N ASN A 68 -24.30 -10.65 -13.03
CA ASN A 68 -24.30 -9.86 -11.79
C ASN A 68 -23.01 -9.08 -11.53
N TYR A 69 -23.11 -7.96 -10.82
CA TYR A 69 -21.95 -7.21 -10.30
C TYR A 69 -21.27 -7.96 -9.16
N PHE A 70 -19.97 -7.74 -9.02
CA PHE A 70 -19.16 -8.21 -7.90
C PHE A 70 -18.75 -7.01 -7.04
N LYS A 71 -18.74 -7.20 -5.72
CA LYS A 71 -18.36 -6.17 -4.74
C LYS A 71 -17.34 -6.72 -3.77
N LEU A 72 -16.51 -5.84 -3.22
CA LEU A 72 -15.55 -6.19 -2.18
C LEU A 72 -16.23 -6.93 -1.03
N TYR A 73 -15.75 -8.14 -0.72
CA TYR A 73 -16.20 -8.93 0.42
C TYR A 73 -15.20 -8.83 1.56
N THR A 74 -13.92 -9.08 1.27
CA THR A 74 -12.84 -8.91 2.26
C THR A 74 -11.53 -8.58 1.57
N ILE A 75 -10.64 -7.94 2.32
CA ILE A 75 -9.24 -7.71 1.96
C ILE A 75 -8.40 -8.16 3.14
N GLU A 76 -7.33 -8.91 2.85
CA GLU A 76 -6.42 -9.44 3.84
C GLU A 76 -4.99 -9.06 3.45
N LYS A 77 -4.24 -8.55 4.41
CA LYS A 77 -2.83 -8.24 4.23
C LYS A 77 -2.00 -9.51 4.39
N LEU A 78 -1.41 -9.98 3.30
CA LEU A 78 -0.67 -11.25 3.27
C LEU A 78 0.77 -11.09 3.74
N ALA A 79 1.45 -10.05 3.26
CA ALA A 79 2.86 -9.84 3.56
C ALA A 79 3.25 -8.37 3.39
N THR A 80 4.33 -7.96 4.07
CA THR A 80 4.95 -6.65 3.88
C THR A 80 6.46 -6.78 3.86
N ILE A 81 7.09 -6.19 2.86
CA ILE A 81 8.54 -6.12 2.72
C ILE A 81 8.94 -4.65 2.81
N LYS A 82 9.75 -4.32 3.81
CA LYS A 82 10.27 -2.96 4.02
C LYS A 82 11.76 -2.91 3.67
N LYS A 83 12.16 -1.93 2.86
CA LYS A 83 13.57 -1.63 2.55
C LYS A 83 13.79 -0.13 2.65
N SER A 84 14.41 0.32 3.74
CA SER A 84 14.56 1.74 4.07
C SER A 84 13.17 2.43 4.11
N CYS A 85 12.97 3.50 3.34
CA CYS A 85 11.71 4.26 3.26
C CYS A 85 10.69 3.68 2.24
N LYS A 86 11.05 2.59 1.57
CA LYS A 86 10.19 1.93 0.57
C LYS A 86 9.53 0.73 1.21
N THR A 87 8.21 0.64 1.06
CA THR A 87 7.42 -0.50 1.52
C THR A 87 6.76 -1.17 0.32
N LYS A 88 6.73 -2.50 0.32
CA LYS A 88 5.99 -3.31 -0.64
C LYS A 88 5.05 -4.20 0.15
N ALA A 89 3.76 -3.94 0.08
CA ALA A 89 2.72 -4.74 0.73
C ALA A 89 1.98 -5.59 -0.30
N PHE A 90 1.57 -6.79 0.12
CA PHE A 90 0.81 -7.74 -0.68
C PHE A 90 -0.52 -7.99 0.01
N PHE A 91 -1.61 -7.91 -0.73
CA PHE A 91 -2.96 -8.14 -0.22
C PHE A 91 -3.68 -9.19 -1.06
N GLY A 92 -4.41 -10.05 -0.39
CA GLY A 92 -5.42 -10.92 -0.97
C GLY A 92 -6.75 -10.21 -0.91
N VAL A 93 -7.40 -10.05 -2.06
CA VAL A 93 -8.70 -9.40 -2.17
C VAL A 93 -9.71 -10.43 -2.63
N VAL A 94 -10.82 -10.52 -1.91
CA VAL A 94 -11.94 -11.38 -2.26
C VAL A 94 -13.14 -10.50 -2.58
N VAL A 95 -13.73 -10.72 -3.74
CA VAL A 95 -14.97 -10.09 -4.16
C VAL A 95 -16.08 -11.13 -4.25
N ALA A 96 -17.30 -10.73 -3.91
CA ALA A 96 -18.47 -11.59 -3.90
C ALA A 96 -19.54 -11.06 -4.85
N GLU A 97 -20.23 -11.99 -5.51
CA GLU A 97 -21.36 -11.70 -6.37
C GLU A 97 -22.50 -11.02 -5.60
N THR A 98 -23.09 -10.00 -6.21
CA THR A 98 -24.19 -9.20 -5.66
C THR A 98 -25.52 -9.58 -6.32
N GLU A 99 -26.63 -9.17 -5.73
CA GLU A 99 -27.95 -9.35 -6.34
C GLU A 99 -28.18 -8.44 -7.57
N CYS A 100 -27.40 -7.36 -7.67
CA CYS A 100 -27.51 -6.40 -8.77
C CYS A 100 -27.02 -6.98 -10.09
N LEU A 101 -27.85 -6.82 -11.13
CA LEU A 101 -27.51 -7.17 -12.50
C LEU A 101 -26.66 -6.07 -13.15
N LYS A 102 -25.73 -6.48 -14.00
CA LYS A 102 -25.00 -5.56 -14.87
C LYS A 102 -25.97 -5.00 -15.92
N PRO A 103 -26.12 -3.68 -16.05
CA PRO A 103 -26.93 -3.10 -17.09
C PRO A 103 -26.32 -3.48 -18.44
N ARG A 104 -27.17 -3.68 -19.46
CA ARG A 104 -26.73 -3.88 -20.85
C ARG A 104 -26.02 -2.64 -21.43
N ILE A 105 -26.17 -1.48 -20.78
CA ILE A 105 -25.61 -0.18 -21.15
C ILE A 105 -24.75 0.28 -19.97
N ILE A 106 -23.51 0.70 -20.23
CA ILE A 106 -22.50 1.07 -19.21
C ILE A 106 -22.92 2.38 -18.52
N THR A 107 -23.87 2.32 -17.59
CA THR A 107 -24.16 3.43 -16.67
C THR A 107 -23.37 3.26 -15.37
N PRO A 108 -22.74 4.31 -14.84
CA PRO A 108 -21.88 4.18 -13.69
C PRO A 108 -22.68 4.03 -12.38
N LYS A 109 -22.39 2.93 -11.68
CA LYS A 109 -22.32 2.74 -10.22
C LYS A 109 -23.54 3.13 -9.37
N THR A 110 -24.34 2.11 -9.05
CA THR A 110 -25.08 1.98 -7.78
C THR A 110 -24.36 0.99 -6.83
N ASP A 111 -23.05 1.16 -6.64
CA ASP A 111 -22.20 0.23 -5.85
C ASP A 111 -22.57 0.19 -4.35
N SER A 112 -23.14 1.27 -3.80
CA SER A 112 -23.37 1.39 -2.36
C SER A 112 -24.57 0.56 -1.86
N HIS A 113 -25.60 0.35 -2.66
CA HIS A 113 -26.88 -0.24 -2.24
C HIS A 113 -27.08 -1.70 -2.67
N CYS A 114 -26.13 -2.30 -3.38
CA CYS A 114 -26.24 -3.68 -3.84
C CYS A 114 -25.83 -4.68 -2.74
N PRO A 115 -26.77 -5.50 -2.22
CA PRO A 115 -26.44 -6.55 -1.26
C PRO A 115 -25.73 -7.72 -1.95
N HIS A 116 -24.95 -8.46 -1.17
CA HIS A 116 -24.39 -9.75 -1.61
C HIS A 116 -25.51 -10.79 -1.74
N LYS A 117 -25.39 -11.70 -2.72
CA LYS A 117 -26.31 -12.86 -2.78
C LYS A 117 -26.18 -13.71 -1.52
N LYS A 118 -27.25 -14.42 -1.16
CA LYS A 118 -27.25 -15.41 -0.06
C LYS A 118 -26.22 -16.52 -0.27
N GLU A 119 -26.03 -16.94 -1.53
CA GLU A 119 -25.01 -17.90 -1.96
C GLU A 119 -24.17 -17.27 -3.08
N PRO A 120 -23.23 -16.39 -2.74
CA PRO A 120 -22.51 -15.64 -3.75
C PRO A 120 -21.38 -16.48 -4.34
N LYS A 121 -21.11 -16.29 -5.64
CA LYS A 121 -19.82 -16.71 -6.20
C LYS A 121 -18.74 -15.77 -5.70
N PHE A 122 -17.57 -16.33 -5.39
CA PHE A 122 -16.43 -15.55 -4.94
C PHE A 122 -15.34 -15.55 -5.99
N VAL A 123 -14.62 -14.45 -6.08
CA VAL A 123 -13.42 -14.33 -6.91
C VAL A 123 -12.31 -13.75 -6.05
N GLN A 124 -11.14 -14.38 -6.08
CA GLN A 124 -9.96 -13.93 -5.37
C GLN A 124 -8.93 -13.38 -6.36
N GLY A 125 -8.34 -12.24 -6.01
CA GLY A 125 -7.22 -11.63 -6.73
C GLY A 125 -6.21 -11.08 -5.75
N ASN A 126 -4.93 -11.09 -6.13
CA ASN A 126 -3.88 -10.51 -5.30
C ASN A 126 -3.46 -9.16 -5.87
N ILE A 127 -3.27 -8.18 -4.99
CA ILE A 127 -2.70 -6.89 -5.35
C ILE A 127 -1.36 -6.69 -4.65
N THR A 128 -0.49 -5.92 -5.30
CA THR A 128 0.74 -5.44 -4.70
C THR A 128 0.70 -3.92 -4.65
N VAL A 129 0.96 -3.37 -3.46
CA VAL A 129 1.06 -1.94 -3.20
C VAL A 129 2.51 -1.58 -2.94
N LYS A 130 3.06 -0.66 -3.72
CA LYS A 130 4.39 -0.08 -3.51
C LYS A 130 4.22 1.30 -2.92
N GLU A 131 4.80 1.53 -1.75
CA GLU A 131 4.78 2.79 -1.03
C GLU A 131 6.18 3.38 -0.94
N ASN A 132 6.24 4.70 -0.91
CA ASN A 132 7.45 5.46 -0.63
C ASN A 132 7.11 6.51 0.41
N ASN A 133 7.83 6.51 1.54
CA ASN A 133 7.55 7.37 2.69
C ASN A 133 6.08 7.27 3.18
N GLY A 134 5.54 6.05 3.26
CA GLY A 134 4.17 5.80 3.73
C GLY A 134 3.04 6.15 2.76
N LYS A 135 3.35 6.67 1.56
CA LYS A 135 2.33 6.98 0.53
C LYS A 135 2.34 5.92 -0.58
N PRO A 136 1.17 5.41 -1.02
CA PRO A 136 1.09 4.48 -2.14
C PRO A 136 1.48 5.18 -3.45
N VAL A 137 2.50 4.65 -4.11
CA VAL A 137 2.98 5.16 -5.42
C VAL A 137 2.41 4.33 -6.56
N LYS A 138 2.26 3.01 -6.36
CA LYS A 138 1.69 2.10 -7.37
C LYS A 138 0.91 0.98 -6.71
N VAL A 139 -0.26 0.68 -7.28
CA VAL A 139 -1.08 -0.50 -6.97
C VAL A 139 -1.25 -1.30 -8.27
N PHE A 140 -1.00 -2.60 -8.24
CA PHE A 140 -1.15 -3.45 -9.43
C PHE A 140 -1.66 -4.84 -9.06
N LEU A 141 -2.44 -5.43 -9.97
CA LEU A 141 -2.88 -6.82 -9.90
C LEU A 141 -1.67 -7.74 -10.11
N ALA A 142 -1.43 -8.63 -9.15
CA ALA A 142 -0.23 -9.46 -9.09
C ALA A 142 -0.48 -10.92 -9.53
N SER A 143 -1.73 -11.35 -9.64
CA SER A 143 -2.11 -12.72 -10.00
C SER A 143 -3.33 -12.73 -10.92
N PRO A 144 -3.54 -13.81 -11.71
CA PRO A 144 -4.82 -14.04 -12.36
C PRO A 144 -5.94 -14.10 -11.33
N LEU A 145 -7.15 -13.71 -11.76
CA LEU A 145 -8.36 -13.80 -10.95
C LEU A 145 -8.82 -15.27 -10.90
N VAL A 146 -9.09 -15.76 -9.70
CA VAL A 146 -9.49 -17.17 -9.48
C VAL A 146 -10.88 -17.21 -8.88
N VAL A 147 -11.79 -17.95 -9.53
CA VAL A 147 -13.13 -18.22 -8.98
C VAL A 147 -13.00 -19.24 -7.86
N VAL A 148 -13.52 -18.92 -6.67
CA VAL A 148 -13.48 -19.79 -5.50
C VAL A 148 -14.89 -20.06 -4.99
N TYR A 149 -15.15 -21.31 -4.59
CA TYR A 149 -16.48 -21.75 -4.17
C TYR A 149 -16.69 -21.69 -2.65
N LYS A 150 -15.61 -21.50 -1.88
CA LYS A 150 -15.62 -21.28 -0.43
C LYS A 150 -14.47 -20.36 -0.04
N VAL A 151 -14.78 -19.29 0.69
CA VAL A 151 -13.75 -18.43 1.31
C VAL A 151 -13.42 -19.03 2.67
N ARG A 152 -12.20 -19.52 2.85
CA ARG A 152 -11.68 -19.81 4.20
C ARG A 152 -11.12 -18.52 4.73
N LYS A 153 -11.62 -18.03 5.86
CA LYS A 153 -10.87 -17.02 6.62
C LYS A 153 -9.56 -17.69 7.05
N ILE A 154 -8.44 -17.12 6.62
CA ILE A 154 -7.16 -17.41 7.24
C ILE A 154 -7.18 -16.60 8.53
N ALA A 155 -7.16 -17.29 9.67
CA ALA A 155 -7.20 -16.69 11.00
C ALA A 155 -5.78 -16.43 11.51
#